data_AF-A0A7V1BRQ5-F1
#
_entry.id   AF-A0A7V1BRQ5-F1
#
_cell.length_a   1.000
_cell.length_b   1.000
_cell.length_c   1.000
_cell.angle_alpha   90.00
_cell.angle_beta   90.00
_cell.angle_gamma   90.00
#
_symmetry.space_group_name_H-M   'P 1'
#
loop_
_entity.id
_entity.type
_entity.pdbx_description
1 polymer ?
#
loop_
_entity_poly.entity_id
_entity_poly.type
_entity_poly.pdbx_seq_one_letter_code
_entity_poly.pdbx_strand_id
1 'polypeptide(L)'
;MTSSHQNIATGDQADRVRSSTSPSLNHTIDRQTDENIQQFSRLDRRAISQRIDALDLEWDVERVLEVNASTLALSGLVLGLTVSKRWFLLPGVVLPFLLQHGLQGWCPPLSILRRLGVRTRSEIDREKFALLEALEHPPLNTHH
;
A
#
# COMPACT_ATOMS: atom_id res chain seq x y z
N MET A 1 11.43 -30.75 -10.74
CA MET A 1 10.09 -30.61 -10.13
C MET A 1 9.89 -29.15 -9.83
N THR A 2 8.99 -28.56 -10.61
CA THR A 2 8.64 -27.14 -10.69
C THR A 2 7.83 -26.69 -9.47
N SER A 3 8.16 -25.52 -8.90
CA SER A 3 7.21 -24.50 -8.40
C SER A 3 7.93 -23.46 -7.52
N SER A 4 8.54 -22.45 -8.12
CA SER A 4 8.94 -21.21 -7.40
C SER A 4 8.66 -19.95 -8.22
N HIS A 5 7.70 -20.00 -9.13
CA HIS A 5 7.45 -18.91 -10.10
C HIS A 5 6.28 -17.97 -9.74
N GLN A 6 5.77 -17.98 -8.49
CA GLN A 6 4.60 -17.16 -8.14
C GLN A 6 4.86 -15.86 -7.35
N ASN A 7 6.10 -15.54 -6.96
CA ASN A 7 6.39 -14.32 -6.16
C ASN A 7 7.03 -13.15 -6.94
N ILE A 8 7.27 -13.26 -8.24
CA ILE A 8 8.07 -12.26 -8.98
C ILE A 8 7.21 -11.08 -9.49
N ALA A 9 5.90 -11.26 -9.67
CA ALA A 9 5.07 -10.26 -10.36
C ALA A 9 4.59 -9.08 -9.48
N THR A 10 4.55 -9.22 -8.15
CA THR A 10 4.07 -8.17 -7.22
C THR A 10 5.20 -7.39 -6.53
N GLY A 11 6.45 -7.90 -6.55
CA GLY A 11 7.60 -7.22 -5.95
C GLY A 11 8.10 -6.00 -6.75
N ASP A 12 7.92 -6.02 -8.08
CA ASP A 12 8.55 -5.04 -8.99
C ASP A 12 7.96 -3.62 -8.87
N GLN A 13 6.71 -3.48 -8.46
CA GLN A 13 6.05 -2.17 -8.27
C GLN A 13 6.34 -1.57 -6.88
N ALA A 14 6.28 -2.41 -5.84
CA ALA A 14 6.64 -2.04 -4.47
C ALA A 14 8.10 -1.60 -4.34
N ASP A 15 9.01 -2.24 -5.08
CA ASP A 15 10.43 -1.84 -5.11
C ASP A 15 10.63 -0.45 -5.73
N ARG A 16 9.79 -0.03 -6.70
CA ARG A 16 9.89 1.31 -7.30
C ARG A 16 9.45 2.41 -6.34
N VAL A 17 8.36 2.20 -5.60
CA VAL A 17 7.89 3.18 -4.60
C VAL A 17 8.89 3.29 -3.46
N ARG A 18 9.41 2.17 -2.96
CA ARG A 18 10.40 2.16 -1.87
C ARG A 18 11.73 2.77 -2.31
N SER A 19 12.23 2.47 -3.52
CA SER A 19 13.46 3.08 -4.06
C SER A 19 13.34 4.59 -4.28
N SER A 20 12.13 5.08 -4.55
CA SER A 20 11.81 6.51 -4.69
C SER A 20 11.49 7.21 -3.36
N THR A 21 11.41 6.46 -2.26
CA THR A 21 11.11 6.98 -0.92
C THR A 21 12.40 7.23 -0.15
N SER A 22 12.47 8.30 0.65
CA SER A 22 13.68 8.59 1.43
C SER A 22 14.02 7.45 2.40
N PRO A 23 15.31 7.06 2.55
CA PRO A 23 15.71 5.93 3.40
C PRO A 23 15.19 6.03 4.84
N SER A 24 15.23 7.22 5.45
CA SER A 24 14.72 7.46 6.80
C SER A 24 13.23 7.15 6.96
N LEU A 25 12.43 7.39 5.92
CA LEU A 25 10.99 7.13 5.94
C LEU A 25 10.70 5.65 5.75
N ASN A 26 11.41 4.97 4.85
CA ASN A 26 11.36 3.52 4.72
C ASN A 26 11.72 2.84 6.05
N HIS A 27 12.81 3.24 6.69
CA HIS A 27 13.19 2.71 8.00
C HIS A 27 12.15 2.95 9.08
N THR A 28 11.48 4.11 9.07
CA THR A 28 10.41 4.39 10.03
C THR A 28 9.23 3.44 9.83
N ILE A 29 8.83 3.19 8.59
CA ILE A 29 7.75 2.26 8.25
C ILE A 29 8.14 0.82 8.60
N ASP A 30 9.37 0.42 8.29
CA ASP A 30 9.88 -0.91 8.58
C ASP A 30 9.88 -1.16 10.10
N ARG A 31 10.40 -0.20 10.88
CA ARG A 31 10.40 -0.27 12.34
C ARG A 31 8.99 -0.37 12.92
N GLN A 32 8.06 0.47 12.45
CA GLN A 32 6.67 0.41 12.90
C GLN A 32 6.03 -0.94 12.59
N THR A 33 6.34 -1.49 11.41
CA THR A 33 5.84 -2.80 10.99
C THR A 33 6.38 -3.90 11.91
N ASP A 34 7.68 -3.86 12.24
CA ASP A 34 8.31 -4.81 13.16
C ASP A 34 7.74 -4.73 14.58
N GLU A 35 7.54 -3.50 15.09
CA GLU A 35 6.91 -3.25 16.39
C GLU A 35 5.49 -3.83 16.44
N ASN A 36 4.69 -3.62 15.39
CA ASN A 36 3.35 -4.19 15.30
C ASN A 36 3.39 -5.73 15.31
N ILE A 37 4.25 -6.35 14.49
CA ILE A 37 4.39 -7.81 14.45
C ILE A 37 4.75 -8.35 15.84
N GLN A 38 5.75 -7.75 16.50
CA GLN A 38 6.19 -8.19 17.82
C GLN A 38 5.11 -8.01 18.89
N GLN A 39 4.35 -6.91 18.83
CA GLN A 39 3.27 -6.64 19.77
C GLN A 39 2.11 -7.62 19.59
N PHE A 40 1.56 -7.74 18.37
CA PHE A 40 0.38 -8.55 18.10
C PHE A 40 0.66 -10.05 18.21
N SER A 41 1.84 -10.54 17.83
CA SER A 41 2.20 -11.97 17.96
C SER A 41 2.22 -12.50 19.39
N ARG A 42 2.30 -11.62 20.39
CA ARG A 42 2.24 -11.97 21.82
C ARG A 42 0.82 -11.96 22.40
N LEU A 43 -0.15 -11.47 21.63
CA LEU A 43 -1.55 -11.41 22.06
C LEU A 43 -2.27 -12.71 21.76
N ASP A 44 -3.52 -12.80 22.22
CA ASP A 44 -4.38 -13.94 21.97
C ASP A 44 -4.80 -14.01 20.50
N ARG A 45 -5.18 -15.22 20.06
CA ARG A 45 -5.59 -15.50 18.67
C ARG A 45 -6.64 -14.53 18.15
N ARG A 46 -7.58 -14.08 18.99
CA ARG A 46 -8.62 -13.12 18.58
C ARG A 46 -8.04 -11.77 18.22
N ALA A 47 -7.11 -11.24 19.02
CA ALA A 47 -6.45 -9.97 18.73
C ALA A 47 -5.62 -10.03 17.44
N ILE A 48 -4.93 -11.15 17.20
CA ILE A 48 -4.17 -11.36 15.95
C ILE A 48 -5.12 -11.38 14.74
N SER A 49 -6.22 -12.14 14.81
CA SER A 49 -7.21 -12.18 13.73
C SER A 49 -7.83 -10.80 13.46
N GLN A 50 -8.16 -10.03 14.51
CA GLN A 50 -8.69 -8.67 14.34
C GLN A 50 -7.68 -7.73 13.67
N ARG A 51 -6.38 -7.86 13.97
CA ARG A 51 -5.35 -7.09 13.28
C ARG A 51 -5.24 -7.47 11.81
N ILE A 52 -5.30 -8.76 11.49
CA ILE A 52 -5.30 -9.26 10.11
C ILE A 52 -6.50 -8.68 9.33
N ASP A 53 -7.70 -8.70 9.93
CA ASP A 53 -8.89 -8.11 9.31
C ASP A 53 -8.71 -6.60 9.07
N ALA A 54 -8.08 -5.89 10.01
CA ALA A 54 -7.77 -4.47 9.83
C ALA A 54 -6.75 -4.22 8.70
N LEU A 55 -5.75 -5.09 8.54
CA LEU A 55 -4.79 -5.03 7.44
C LEU A 55 -5.44 -5.28 6.08
N ASP A 56 -6.46 -6.14 6.01
CA ASP A 56 -7.21 -6.39 4.78
C ASP A 56 -8.08 -5.21 4.32
N LEU A 57 -8.45 -4.34 5.24
CA LEU A 57 -9.18 -3.10 4.96
C LEU A 57 -8.25 -1.92 4.67
N GLU A 58 -6.96 -2.04 4.95
CA GLU A 58 -5.99 -0.97 4.74
C GLU A 58 -5.76 -0.73 3.24
N TRP A 59 -5.80 0.52 2.83
CA TRP A 59 -5.54 0.90 1.45
C TRP A 59 -4.05 1.10 1.24
N ASP A 60 -3.51 0.37 0.28
CA ASP A 60 -2.15 0.58 -0.18
C ASP A 60 -2.03 1.87 -1.01
N VAL A 61 -0.79 2.36 -1.11
CA VAL A 61 -0.48 3.62 -1.77
C VAL A 61 -0.90 3.68 -3.25
N GLU A 62 -0.83 2.56 -3.97
CA GLU A 62 -1.20 2.49 -5.40
C GLU A 62 -2.72 2.62 -5.52
N ARG A 63 -3.47 1.87 -4.70
CA ARG A 63 -4.94 1.96 -4.65
C ARG A 63 -5.42 3.36 -4.28
N VAL A 64 -4.80 4.01 -3.29
CA VAL A 64 -5.13 5.41 -2.94
C VAL A 64 -4.90 6.32 -4.14
N LEU A 65 -3.76 6.19 -4.83
CA LEU A 65 -3.41 7.04 -5.96
C LEU A 65 -4.39 6.87 -7.13
N GLU A 66 -4.63 5.62 -7.55
CA GLU A 66 -5.45 5.29 -8.71
C GLU A 66 -6.92 5.66 -8.52
N VAL A 67 -7.49 5.38 -7.34
CA VAL A 67 -8.89 5.70 -7.04
C VAL A 67 -9.11 7.21 -7.04
N ASN A 68 -8.21 7.97 -6.42
CA ASN A 68 -8.32 9.43 -6.38
C ASN A 68 -8.12 10.04 -7.78
N ALA A 69 -7.12 9.59 -8.54
CA ALA A 69 -6.88 10.06 -9.89
C ALA A 69 -8.09 9.77 -10.81
N SER A 70 -8.63 8.56 -10.75
CA SER A 70 -9.80 8.15 -11.52
C SER A 70 -11.04 8.95 -11.14
N THR A 71 -11.26 9.19 -9.84
CA THR A 71 -12.38 10.00 -9.33
C THR A 71 -12.31 11.44 -9.85
N LEU A 72 -11.13 12.07 -9.78
CA LEU A 72 -10.93 13.43 -10.29
C LEU A 72 -11.12 13.51 -11.80
N ALA A 73 -10.54 12.56 -12.54
CA ALA A 73 -10.67 12.52 -14.00
C ALA A 73 -12.12 12.32 -14.44
N LEU A 74 -12.85 11.37 -13.85
CA LEU A 74 -14.26 11.13 -14.14
C LEU A 74 -15.14 12.31 -13.74
N SER A 75 -14.88 12.93 -12.59
CA SER A 75 -15.62 14.12 -12.15
C SER A 75 -15.44 15.27 -13.13
N GLY A 76 -14.20 15.53 -13.56
CA GLY A 76 -13.92 16.57 -14.55
C GLY A 76 -14.48 16.26 -15.95
N LEU A 77 -14.54 14.98 -16.33
CA LEU A 77 -15.22 14.54 -17.55
C LEU A 77 -16.73 14.84 -17.49
N VAL A 78 -17.40 14.42 -16.42
CA VAL A 78 -18.83 14.67 -16.22
C VAL A 78 -19.13 16.16 -16.22
N LEU A 79 -18.39 16.96 -15.44
CA LEU A 79 -18.56 18.42 -15.38
C LEU A 79 -18.19 19.11 -16.71
N GLY A 80 -17.26 18.53 -17.48
CA GLY A 80 -16.89 18.97 -18.82
C GLY A 80 -18.04 18.87 -19.81
N LEU A 81 -18.82 17.79 -19.68
CA LEU A 81 -19.97 17.49 -20.52
C LEU A 81 -21.24 18.23 -20.06
N THR A 82 -21.45 18.39 -18.75
CA THR A 82 -22.72 18.92 -18.20
C THR A 82 -22.69 20.40 -17.82
N VAL A 83 -21.52 20.94 -17.44
CA VAL A 83 -21.42 22.31 -16.91
C VAL A 83 -20.64 23.24 -17.85
N SER A 84 -19.38 22.90 -18.17
CA SER A 84 -18.54 23.75 -19.02
C SER A 84 -17.32 23.00 -19.54
N LYS A 85 -16.94 23.25 -20.80
CA LYS A 85 -15.72 22.70 -21.42
C LYS A 85 -14.43 23.00 -20.64
N ARG A 86 -14.41 24.02 -19.78
CA ARG A 86 -13.26 24.34 -18.91
C ARG A 86 -12.94 23.19 -17.94
N TRP A 87 -13.91 22.38 -17.56
CA TRP A 87 -13.70 21.24 -16.66
C TRP A 87 -12.89 20.10 -17.28
N PHE A 88 -12.76 20.04 -18.62
CA PHE A 88 -11.85 19.10 -19.29
C PHE A 88 -10.38 19.35 -18.97
N LEU A 89 -10.02 20.53 -18.42
CA LEU A 89 -8.68 20.77 -17.91
C LEU A 89 -8.32 19.80 -16.78
N LEU A 90 -9.28 19.37 -15.95
CA LEU A 90 -9.02 18.47 -14.84
C LEU A 90 -8.54 17.08 -15.30
N PRO A 91 -9.29 16.31 -16.12
CA PRO A 91 -8.79 15.05 -16.67
C PRO A 91 -7.58 15.29 -17.59
N GLY A 92 -7.53 16.44 -18.28
CA GLY A 92 -6.39 16.84 -19.11
C GLY A 92 -5.07 17.02 -18.34
N VAL A 93 -5.11 17.25 -17.03
CA VAL A 93 -3.91 17.31 -16.17
C VAL A 93 -3.70 16.00 -15.40
N VAL A 94 -4.76 15.44 -14.83
CA VAL A 94 -4.67 14.25 -13.97
C VAL A 94 -4.26 13.00 -14.75
N LEU A 95 -4.79 12.79 -15.95
CA LEU A 95 -4.50 11.58 -16.73
C LEU A 95 -3.06 11.53 -17.27
N PRO A 96 -2.50 12.60 -17.86
CA PRO A 96 -1.08 12.58 -18.25
C PRO A 96 -0.15 12.36 -17.07
N PHE A 97 -0.51 12.88 -15.90
CA PHE A 97 0.27 12.70 -14.68
C PHE A 97 0.25 11.24 -14.19
N LEU A 98 -0.92 10.60 -14.22
CA LEU A 98 -1.05 9.17 -13.92
C LEU A 98 -0.29 8.30 -14.95
N LEU A 99 -0.36 8.67 -16.23
CA LEU A 99 0.39 8.00 -17.30
C LEU A 99 1.91 8.14 -17.09
N GLN A 100 2.39 9.35 -16.83
CA GLN A 100 3.79 9.59 -16.50
C GLN A 100 4.23 8.74 -15.30
N HIS A 101 3.41 8.68 -14.26
CA HIS A 101 3.69 7.87 -13.08
C HIS A 101 3.83 6.37 -13.43
N GLY A 102 2.88 5.79 -14.17
CA GLY A 102 2.94 4.38 -14.57
C GLY A 102 4.19 4.05 -15.40
N LEU A 103 4.70 5.02 -16.18
CA LEU A 103 5.90 4.84 -17.00
C LEU A 103 7.22 5.08 -16.24
N GLN A 104 7.26 6.07 -15.35
CA GLN A 104 8.50 6.53 -14.70
C GLN A 104 8.66 6.05 -13.26
N GLY A 105 7.60 5.53 -12.62
CA GLY A 105 7.60 5.06 -11.24
C GLY A 105 7.68 6.15 -10.17
N TRP A 106 7.98 7.40 -10.53
CA TRP A 106 8.09 8.53 -9.60
C TRP A 106 6.93 9.53 -9.76
N CYS A 107 6.47 10.09 -8.63
CA CYS A 107 5.30 10.97 -8.59
C CYS A 107 5.30 11.86 -7.32
N PRO A 108 5.18 13.20 -7.41
CA PRO A 108 5.09 14.06 -6.22
C PRO A 108 3.99 13.68 -5.22
N PRO A 109 2.75 13.32 -5.64
CA PRO A 109 1.71 12.79 -4.76
C PRO A 109 2.09 11.51 -4.03
N LEU A 110 2.83 10.59 -4.66
CA LEU A 110 3.33 9.41 -3.93
C LEU A 110 4.24 9.81 -2.77
N SER A 111 5.14 10.77 -3.00
CA SER A 111 6.02 11.27 -1.93
C SER A 111 5.22 11.87 -0.76
N ILE A 112 4.09 12.52 -1.06
CA ILE A 112 3.17 13.07 -0.05
C ILE A 112 2.42 11.95 0.67
N LEU A 113 1.83 10.99 -0.07
CA LEU A 113 1.11 9.85 0.52
C LEU A 113 2.02 9.01 1.43
N ARG A 114 3.26 8.78 1.02
CA ARG A 114 4.28 8.11 1.85
C ARG A 114 4.60 8.89 3.12
N ARG A 115 4.70 10.22 3.05
CA ARG A 115 4.85 11.10 4.23
C ARG A 115 3.64 11.09 5.15
N LEU A 116 2.45 10.84 4.61
CA LEU A 116 1.22 10.65 5.40
C LEU A 116 1.12 9.23 6.01
N GLY A 117 2.13 8.37 5.80
CA GLY A 117 2.19 7.03 6.38
C GLY A 117 1.45 5.96 5.59
N VAL A 118 1.01 6.24 4.35
CA VAL A 118 0.36 5.24 3.50
C VAL A 118 1.37 4.18 3.08
N ARG A 119 1.10 2.93 3.46
CA ARG A 119 1.99 1.80 3.22
C ARG A 119 1.83 1.23 1.81
N THR A 120 2.88 0.57 1.32
CA THR A 120 2.79 -0.20 0.08
C THR A 120 2.09 -1.53 0.36
N ARG A 121 1.59 -2.18 -0.70
CA ARG A 121 0.95 -3.50 -0.56
C ARG A 121 1.89 -4.53 0.07
N SER A 122 3.16 -4.56 -0.34
CA SER A 122 4.16 -5.47 0.23
C SER A 122 4.47 -5.21 1.69
N GLU A 123 4.41 -3.97 2.16
CA GLU A 123 4.60 -3.63 3.57
C GLU A 123 3.42 -4.12 4.44
N ILE A 124 2.19 -3.96 3.94
CA ILE A 124 0.97 -4.46 4.60
C ILE A 124 0.99 -5.99 4.62
N ASP A 125 1.30 -6.62 3.48
CA ASP A 125 1.34 -8.07 3.34
C ASP A 125 2.44 -8.70 4.21
N ARG A 126 3.59 -8.04 4.37
CA ARG A 126 4.65 -8.48 5.29
C ARG A 126 4.14 -8.61 6.73
N GLU A 127 3.40 -7.61 7.22
CA GLU A 127 2.80 -7.68 8.55
C GLU A 127 1.76 -8.80 8.62
N LYS A 128 0.88 -8.87 7.62
CA LYS A 128 -0.20 -9.86 7.56
C LYS A 128 0.35 -11.29 7.60
N PHE A 129 1.35 -11.60 6.78
CA PHE A 129 1.91 -12.93 6.69
C PHE A 129 2.65 -13.33 7.97
N ALA A 130 3.38 -12.41 8.60
CA ALA A 130 4.02 -12.68 9.89
C ALA A 130 2.98 -13.00 10.99
N LEU A 131 1.83 -12.31 10.98
CA LEU A 131 0.75 -12.58 11.94
C LEU A 131 -0.01 -13.87 11.65
N LEU A 132 -0.18 -14.23 10.37
CA LEU A 132 -0.73 -15.53 9.98
C LEU A 132 0.19 -16.67 10.45
N GLU A 133 1.50 -16.53 10.27
CA GLU A 133 2.49 -17.50 10.77
C GLU A 133 2.39 -17.67 12.30
N ALA A 134 2.25 -16.56 13.04
CA ALA A 134 2.07 -16.60 14.50
C ALA A 134 0.77 -17.33 14.94
N LEU A 135 -0.27 -17.36 14.09
CA LEU A 135 -1.51 -18.11 14.34
C LEU A 135 -1.38 -19.60 14.07
N GLU A 136 -0.54 -19.98 13.12
CA GLU A 136 -0.28 -21.38 12.74
C GLU A 136 0.70 -22.04 13.71
N HIS A 137 1.71 -21.27 14.16
CA HIS A 137 2.75 -21.72 15.07
C HIS A 137 2.77 -20.86 16.33
N PRO A 138 1.81 -21.04 17.26
CA PRO A 138 1.84 -20.33 18.52
C PRO A 138 3.14 -20.66 19.25
N PRO A 139 3.82 -19.67 19.85
CA PRO A 139 5.06 -19.92 20.58
C PRO A 139 4.79 -21.00 21.63
N LEU A 140 5.65 -22.02 21.66
CA LEU A 140 5.58 -23.08 22.67
C LEU A 140 5.63 -22.40 24.04
N ASN A 141 4.51 -22.41 24.77
CA ASN A 141 4.44 -21.96 26.14
C ASN A 141 5.39 -22.84 26.97
N THR A 142 6.66 -22.44 27.12
CA THR A 142 7.51 -22.95 28.18
C THR A 142 7.02 -22.32 29.48
N HIS A 143 5.94 -22.87 30.02
CA HIS A 143 5.63 -22.74 31.43
C HIS A 143 6.76 -23.42 32.20
N HIS A 144 7.51 -22.64 32.97
CA HIS A 144 8.35 -23.15 34.04
C HIS A 144 8.21 -22.28 35.27
#